data_AF-A0A1G1CMT0-F1
#
_entry.id   AF-A0A1G1CMT0-F1
#
_cell.length_a   1.000
_cell.length_b   1.000
_cell.length_c   1.000
_cell.angle_alpha   90.00
_cell.angle_beta   90.00
_cell.angle_gamma   90.00
#
_symmetry.space_group_name_H-M   'P 1'
#
loop_
_entity.id
_entity.type
_entity.pdbx_description
1 polymer ?
#
loop_
_entity_poly.entity_id
_entity_poly.type
_entity_poly.pdbx_seq_one_letter_code
_entity_poly.pdbx_strand_id
1 'polypeptide(L)'
;MNINEVLSDADVAPFVEWFSGLASSKLSQAQTPKIKELIERKVTHTYDAVQALIDIYQEQDELTGVPRTLALSAVLAHDVGRFEQALRHESLSDCQTGIDHALVSAMLFMDSDLPVSDLKVFLQAILEHNHKNSNSHSKLSCILRDTDKLANLRQIINWLPKLIENNSERISPSDKYVHNIRNQEVISDLGYRSLPDRVLYILSWLNDINFMRTCELIRTENIPRLLLQLFRQVVPENDPSFKPVEQAVNAWIGSPLLCHTETDR
;
A
#
# COMPACT_ATOMS: atom_id res chain seq x y z
N MET A 1 -15.45 13.49 4.68
CA MET A 1 -15.30 14.20 3.39
C MET A 1 -15.59 13.25 2.24
N ASN A 2 -16.25 13.72 1.19
CA ASN A 2 -16.50 12.92 -0.01
C ASN A 2 -15.26 12.99 -0.94
N ILE A 3 -14.86 11.87 -1.54
CA ILE A 3 -13.73 11.83 -2.50
C ILE A 3 -13.90 12.83 -3.64
N ASN A 4 -15.13 13.02 -4.14
CA ASN A 4 -15.40 13.96 -5.23
C ASN A 4 -15.16 15.42 -4.81
N GLU A 5 -15.50 15.78 -3.57
CA GLU A 5 -15.25 17.11 -3.02
C GLU A 5 -13.74 17.37 -2.96
N VAL A 6 -12.99 16.40 -2.43
CA VAL A 6 -11.53 16.49 -2.27
C VAL A 6 -10.81 16.57 -3.62
N LEU A 7 -11.23 15.79 -4.61
CA LEU A 7 -10.65 15.81 -5.95
C LEU A 7 -11.03 17.06 -6.75
N SER A 8 -12.14 17.72 -6.41
CA SER A 8 -12.57 18.99 -7.01
C SER A 8 -11.99 20.25 -6.34
N ASP A 9 -11.25 20.08 -5.24
CA ASP A 9 -10.59 21.18 -4.53
C ASP A 9 -9.62 21.92 -5.48
N ALA A 10 -9.70 23.25 -5.51
CA ALA A 10 -8.92 24.07 -6.43
C ALA A 10 -7.40 23.87 -6.26
N ASP A 11 -6.94 23.55 -5.06
CA ASP A 11 -5.51 23.32 -4.79
C ASP A 11 -5.03 21.93 -5.25
N VAL A 12 -5.96 20.99 -5.51
CA VAL A 12 -5.67 19.60 -5.88
C VAL A 12 -6.05 19.30 -7.33
N ALA A 13 -7.03 20.00 -7.89
CA ALA A 13 -7.54 19.80 -9.25
C ALA A 13 -6.44 19.74 -10.33
N PRO A 14 -5.39 20.59 -10.34
CA PRO A 14 -4.31 20.47 -11.32
C PRO A 14 -3.58 19.11 -11.29
N PHE A 15 -3.43 18.52 -10.10
CA PHE A 15 -2.81 17.19 -9.94
C PHE A 15 -3.74 16.08 -10.43
N VAL A 16 -5.05 16.22 -10.21
CA VAL A 16 -6.05 15.27 -10.69
C VAL A 16 -6.12 15.27 -12.22
N GLU A 17 -6.08 16.47 -12.82
CA GLU A 17 -6.03 16.66 -14.27
C GLU A 17 -4.76 16.05 -14.87
N TRP A 18 -3.59 16.33 -14.27
CA TRP A 18 -2.33 15.72 -14.68
C TRP A 18 -2.36 14.20 -14.60
N PHE A 19 -2.79 13.64 -13.46
CA PHE A 19 -2.88 12.19 -13.28
C PHE A 19 -3.83 11.55 -14.29
N SER A 20 -5.03 12.12 -14.46
CA SER A 20 -6.05 11.60 -15.37
C SER A 20 -5.63 11.71 -16.83
N GLY A 21 -4.97 12.81 -17.21
CA GLY A 21 -4.41 13.03 -18.54
C GLY A 21 -3.28 12.04 -18.84
N LEU A 22 -2.37 11.83 -17.87
CA LEU A 22 -1.30 10.85 -17.98
C LEU A 22 -1.86 9.43 -18.12
N ALA A 23 -2.77 9.02 -17.23
CA ALA A 23 -3.42 7.71 -17.30
C ALA A 23 -4.13 7.48 -18.64
N SER A 24 -4.89 8.48 -19.12
CA SER A 24 -5.58 8.41 -20.41
C SER A 24 -4.61 8.26 -21.59
N SER A 25 -3.52 9.04 -21.58
CA SER A 25 -2.46 8.93 -22.58
C SER A 25 -1.82 7.53 -22.57
N LYS A 26 -1.52 6.97 -21.40
CA LYS A 26 -0.94 5.62 -21.27
C LYS A 26 -1.92 4.52 -21.68
N LEU A 27 -3.21 4.67 -21.37
CA LEU A 27 -4.27 3.77 -21.84
C LEU A 27 -4.39 3.76 -23.36
N SER A 28 -4.26 4.91 -24.03
CA SER A 28 -4.26 4.95 -25.50
C SER A 28 -3.05 4.27 -26.15
N GLN A 29 -1.96 4.11 -25.40
CA GLN A 29 -0.75 3.41 -25.84
C GLN A 29 -0.82 1.90 -25.57
N ALA A 30 -1.82 1.42 -24.83
CA ALA A 30 -1.96 0.01 -24.48
C ALA A 30 -2.26 -0.85 -25.72
N GLN A 31 -1.29 -1.68 -26.11
CA GLN A 31 -1.39 -2.51 -27.31
C GLN A 31 -2.14 -3.82 -27.09
N THR A 32 -2.28 -4.25 -25.82
CA THR A 32 -2.95 -5.50 -25.46
C THR A 32 -3.98 -5.27 -24.36
N PRO A 33 -5.04 -6.12 -24.27
CA PRO A 33 -6.01 -6.04 -23.17
C PRO A 33 -5.37 -6.17 -21.80
N LYS A 34 -4.30 -6.96 -21.69
CA LYS A 34 -3.55 -7.15 -20.44
C LYS A 34 -2.85 -5.87 -20.00
N ILE A 35 -2.19 -5.15 -20.91
CA ILE A 35 -1.59 -3.84 -20.59
C ILE A 35 -2.64 -2.87 -20.08
N LYS A 36 -3.79 -2.83 -20.76
CA LYS A 36 -4.93 -1.98 -20.36
C LYS A 36 -5.41 -2.31 -18.95
N GLU A 37 -5.63 -3.58 -18.65
CA GLU A 37 -6.03 -4.05 -17.31
C GLU A 37 -5.01 -3.66 -16.23
N LEU A 38 -3.71 -3.77 -16.51
CA LEU A 38 -2.66 -3.41 -15.55
C LEU A 38 -2.65 -1.89 -15.25
N ILE A 39 -2.87 -1.06 -16.27
CA ILE A 39 -2.98 0.39 -16.10
C ILE A 39 -4.26 0.74 -15.34
N GLU A 40 -5.41 0.19 -15.74
CA GLU A 40 -6.70 0.41 -15.05
C GLU A 40 -6.63 0.00 -13.58
N ARG A 41 -6.00 -1.15 -13.27
CA ARG A 41 -5.78 -1.58 -11.88
C ARG A 41 -5.02 -0.53 -11.07
N LYS A 42 -4.05 0.15 -11.66
CA LYS A 42 -3.26 1.18 -10.98
C LYS A 42 -3.98 2.52 -10.89
N VAL A 43 -4.84 2.83 -11.85
CA VAL A 43 -5.78 3.95 -11.73
C VAL A 43 -6.74 3.72 -10.56
N THR A 44 -7.41 2.56 -10.50
CA THR A 44 -8.30 2.20 -9.39
C THR A 44 -7.56 2.25 -8.05
N HIS A 45 -6.36 1.68 -7.98
CA HIS A 45 -5.54 1.72 -6.77
C HIS A 45 -5.20 3.14 -6.31
N THR A 46 -4.87 4.04 -7.23
CA THR A 46 -4.57 5.43 -6.87
C THR A 46 -5.80 6.11 -6.25
N TYR A 47 -7.00 5.87 -6.78
CA TYR A 47 -8.23 6.41 -6.18
C TYR A 47 -8.59 5.74 -4.84
N ASP A 48 -8.35 4.43 -4.68
CA ASP A 48 -8.48 3.77 -3.38
C ASP A 48 -7.50 4.34 -2.35
N ALA A 49 -6.28 4.70 -2.80
CA ALA A 49 -5.28 5.38 -1.99
C ALA A 49 -5.73 6.81 -1.62
N VAL A 50 -6.36 7.55 -2.52
CA VAL A 50 -6.98 8.84 -2.16
C VAL A 50 -8.05 8.65 -1.07
N GLN A 51 -8.91 7.64 -1.19
CA GLN A 51 -9.91 7.37 -0.16
C GLN A 51 -9.26 6.97 1.17
N ALA A 52 -8.22 6.13 1.15
CA ALA A 52 -7.46 5.77 2.34
C ALA A 52 -6.82 7.00 3.00
N LEU A 53 -6.27 7.94 2.22
CA LEU A 53 -5.72 9.19 2.75
C LEU A 53 -6.80 10.03 3.44
N ILE A 54 -7.98 10.17 2.83
CA ILE A 54 -9.12 10.88 3.42
C ILE A 54 -9.51 10.27 4.76
N ASP A 55 -9.57 8.94 4.85
CA ASP A 55 -9.93 8.23 6.08
C ASP A 55 -8.87 8.39 7.19
N ILE A 56 -7.58 8.47 6.80
CA ILE A 56 -6.44 8.69 7.68
C ILE A 56 -6.41 10.13 8.22
N TYR A 57 -6.67 11.13 7.38
CA TYR A 57 -6.64 12.54 7.80
C TYR A 57 -7.81 12.92 8.72
N GLN A 58 -8.93 12.19 8.67
CA GLN A 58 -10.18 12.58 9.35
C GLN A 58 -10.53 14.07 9.13
N GLU A 59 -11.38 14.66 9.98
CA GLU A 59 -11.67 16.10 10.00
C GLU A 59 -10.62 16.91 10.80
N GLN A 60 -9.52 16.29 11.24
CA GLN A 60 -8.49 16.95 12.05
C GLN A 60 -7.13 16.91 11.34
N ASP A 61 -6.97 17.83 10.39
CA ASP A 61 -5.73 18.10 9.64
C ASP A 61 -4.50 18.32 10.55
N GLU A 62 -4.68 18.61 11.85
CA GLU A 62 -3.61 18.95 12.80
C GLU A 62 -2.74 17.75 13.23
N LEU A 63 -3.24 16.51 13.15
CA LEU A 63 -2.53 15.34 13.69
C LEU A 63 -1.39 14.84 12.82
N THR A 64 -1.36 15.20 11.53
CA THR A 64 -0.34 14.73 10.59
C THR A 64 0.81 15.72 10.41
N GLY A 65 0.57 17.01 10.70
CA GLY A 65 1.54 18.10 10.49
C GLY A 65 1.95 18.31 9.03
N VAL A 66 1.26 17.68 8.07
CA VAL A 66 1.53 17.77 6.63
C VAL A 66 0.26 18.26 5.94
N PRO A 67 0.32 19.34 5.14
CA PRO A 67 -0.84 19.84 4.42
C PRO A 67 -1.49 18.73 3.58
N ARG A 68 -2.81 18.56 3.70
CA ARG A 68 -3.56 17.52 2.98
C ARG A 68 -3.36 17.61 1.47
N THR A 69 -3.26 18.82 0.93
CA THR A 69 -2.99 19.06 -0.50
C THR A 69 -1.66 18.43 -0.93
N LEU A 70 -0.59 18.62 -0.16
CA LEU A 70 0.72 18.01 -0.43
C LEU A 70 0.65 16.47 -0.38
N ALA A 71 -0.08 15.91 0.60
CA ALA A 71 -0.26 14.47 0.71
C ALA A 71 -1.10 13.89 -0.45
N LEU A 72 -2.18 14.56 -0.84
CA LEU A 72 -3.02 14.17 -1.98
C LEU A 72 -2.22 14.19 -3.29
N SER A 73 -1.46 15.25 -3.53
CA SER A 73 -0.56 15.33 -4.69
C SER A 73 0.44 14.18 -4.71
N ALA A 74 0.99 13.79 -3.55
CA ALA A 74 1.95 12.69 -3.46
C ALA A 74 1.27 11.34 -3.77
N VAL A 75 0.05 11.13 -3.27
CA VAL A 75 -0.76 9.95 -3.60
C VAL A 75 -1.08 9.86 -5.09
N LEU A 76 -1.45 10.96 -5.75
CA LEU A 76 -1.72 10.96 -7.18
C LEU A 76 -0.48 10.64 -8.03
N ALA A 77 0.72 10.96 -7.52
CA ALA A 77 1.97 10.76 -8.24
C ALA A 77 2.69 9.44 -7.94
N HIS A 78 2.49 8.81 -6.77
CA HIS A 78 3.41 7.78 -6.26
C HIS A 78 3.61 6.57 -7.20
N ASP A 79 2.55 6.12 -7.87
CA ASP A 79 2.53 4.88 -8.64
C ASP A 79 2.45 5.10 -10.17
N VAL A 80 2.56 6.32 -10.68
CA VAL A 80 2.43 6.58 -12.15
C VAL A 80 3.52 5.90 -12.97
N GLY A 81 4.69 5.64 -12.38
CA GLY A 81 5.76 4.85 -13.00
C GLY A 81 5.37 3.40 -13.30
N ARG A 82 4.32 2.87 -12.66
CA ARG A 82 3.73 1.56 -12.97
C ARG A 82 3.18 1.48 -14.39
N PHE A 83 2.76 2.59 -14.97
CA PHE A 83 2.27 2.63 -16.35
C PHE A 83 3.39 2.28 -17.34
N GLU A 84 4.63 2.72 -17.09
CA GLU A 84 5.79 2.36 -17.92
C GLU A 84 6.12 0.87 -17.82
N GLN A 85 6.04 0.30 -16.61
CA GLN A 85 6.25 -1.15 -16.43
C GLN A 85 5.20 -1.96 -17.20
N ALA A 86 3.93 -1.55 -17.12
CA ALA A 86 2.85 -2.19 -17.85
C ALA A 86 3.08 -2.10 -19.37
N LEU A 87 3.36 -0.92 -19.90
CA LEU A 87 3.55 -0.72 -21.34
C LEU A 87 4.76 -1.46 -21.91
N ARG A 88 5.89 -1.48 -21.19
CA ARG A 88 7.15 -2.04 -21.70
C ARG A 88 7.29 -3.54 -21.45
N HIS A 89 6.69 -4.06 -20.39
CA HIS A 89 6.93 -5.42 -19.91
C HIS A 89 5.67 -6.22 -19.58
N GLU A 90 4.48 -5.65 -19.72
CA GLU A 90 3.21 -6.26 -19.30
C GLU A 90 3.26 -6.83 -17.87
N SER A 91 3.96 -6.14 -16.97
CA SER A 91 4.14 -6.51 -15.57
C SER A 91 4.13 -5.25 -14.70
N LEU A 92 3.79 -5.42 -13.43
CA LEU A 92 3.86 -4.38 -12.40
C LEU A 92 4.90 -4.72 -11.32
N SER A 93 5.88 -5.57 -11.64
CA SER A 93 6.91 -6.00 -10.69
C SER A 93 8.24 -5.34 -10.99
N ASP A 94 8.77 -4.58 -10.03
CA ASP A 94 10.11 -3.97 -10.13
C ASP A 94 11.17 -5.04 -10.38
N CYS A 95 11.10 -6.16 -9.65
CA CYS A 95 12.05 -7.26 -9.77
C CYS A 95 11.99 -7.94 -11.15
N GLN A 96 10.81 -8.08 -11.76
CA GLN A 96 10.68 -8.71 -13.07
C GLN A 96 11.09 -7.78 -14.21
N THR A 97 10.82 -6.49 -14.07
CA THR A 97 11.06 -5.50 -15.13
C THR A 97 12.44 -4.86 -15.04
N GLY A 98 13.06 -4.84 -13.86
CA GLY A 98 14.26 -4.06 -13.57
C GLY A 98 14.02 -2.55 -13.52
N ILE A 99 12.76 -2.11 -13.56
CA ILE A 99 12.37 -0.70 -13.51
C ILE A 99 11.91 -0.39 -12.09
N ASP A 100 12.58 0.57 -11.44
CA ASP A 100 12.10 1.16 -10.20
C ASP A 100 10.94 2.13 -10.50
N HIS A 101 9.72 1.71 -10.16
CA HIS A 101 8.53 2.53 -10.42
C HIS A 101 8.53 3.83 -9.62
N ALA A 102 9.08 3.87 -8.41
CA ALA A 102 9.12 5.07 -7.59
C ALA A 102 10.03 6.13 -8.21
N LEU A 103 11.19 5.70 -8.73
CA LEU A 103 12.09 6.57 -9.50
C LEU A 103 11.41 7.12 -10.76
N VAL A 104 10.74 6.25 -11.53
CA VAL A 104 10.03 6.69 -12.75
C VAL A 104 8.88 7.64 -12.41
N SER A 105 8.13 7.39 -11.34
CA SER A 105 7.08 8.29 -10.85
C SER A 105 7.63 9.68 -10.54
N ALA A 106 8.75 9.75 -9.80
CA ALA A 106 9.41 11.01 -9.49
C ALA A 106 9.88 11.76 -10.76
N MET A 107 10.43 11.04 -11.74
CA MET A 107 10.83 11.64 -13.03
C MET A 107 9.64 12.19 -13.80
N LEU A 108 8.56 11.41 -13.93
CA LEU A 108 7.34 11.85 -14.63
C LEU A 108 6.69 13.07 -13.96
N PHE A 109 6.79 13.18 -12.64
CA PHE A 109 6.35 14.37 -11.93
C PHE A 109 7.28 15.57 -12.14
N MET A 110 8.61 15.38 -12.16
CA MET A 110 9.55 16.47 -12.44
C MET A 110 9.41 17.04 -13.85
N ASP A 111 8.97 16.22 -14.80
CA ASP A 111 8.63 16.65 -16.16
C ASP A 111 7.26 17.36 -16.24
N SER A 112 6.52 17.45 -15.11
CA SER A 112 5.28 18.23 -15.01
C SER A 112 5.57 19.67 -14.58
N ASP A 113 4.80 20.62 -15.08
CA ASP A 113 4.87 22.03 -14.66
C ASP A 113 4.08 22.29 -13.34
N LEU A 114 3.76 21.25 -12.57
CA LEU A 114 2.92 21.38 -11.37
C LEU A 114 3.71 21.90 -10.16
N PRO A 115 3.25 22.97 -9.50
CA PRO A 115 3.91 23.48 -8.31
C PRO A 115 3.56 22.65 -7.08
N VAL A 116 4.57 22.29 -6.28
CA VAL A 116 4.41 21.71 -4.93
C VAL A 116 5.15 22.56 -3.91
N SER A 117 4.55 22.74 -2.73
CA SER A 117 5.06 23.64 -1.69
C SER A 117 6.43 23.24 -1.13
N ASP A 118 6.72 21.93 -1.07
CA ASP A 118 8.03 21.40 -0.71
C ASP A 118 8.39 20.24 -1.66
N LEU A 119 8.98 20.58 -2.80
CA LEU A 119 9.36 19.61 -3.84
C LEU A 119 10.33 18.54 -3.33
N LYS A 120 11.23 18.89 -2.40
CA LYS A 120 12.23 17.94 -1.89
C LYS A 120 11.55 16.87 -1.04
N VAL A 121 10.71 17.27 -0.09
CA VAL A 121 9.97 16.34 0.78
C VAL A 121 8.99 15.52 -0.06
N PHE A 122 8.33 16.14 -1.05
CA PHE A 122 7.44 15.47 -1.99
C PHE A 122 8.13 14.34 -2.77
N LEU A 123 9.25 14.65 -3.44
CA LEU A 123 9.99 13.65 -4.22
C LEU A 123 10.58 12.56 -3.33
N GLN A 124 11.06 12.91 -2.13
CA GLN A 124 11.54 11.93 -1.17
C GLN A 124 10.44 10.95 -0.75
N ALA A 125 9.22 11.45 -0.49
CA ALA A 125 8.10 10.60 -0.14
C ALA A 125 7.77 9.61 -1.26
N ILE A 126 7.74 10.07 -2.52
CA ILE A 126 7.53 9.20 -3.68
C ILE A 126 8.64 8.15 -3.78
N LEU A 127 9.90 8.54 -3.68
CA LEU A 127 11.03 7.61 -3.81
C LEU A 127 11.08 6.55 -2.70
N GLU A 128 10.54 6.84 -1.51
CA GLU A 128 10.61 5.97 -0.35
C GLU A 128 9.31 5.20 -0.04
N HIS A 129 8.23 5.42 -0.79
CA HIS A 129 6.90 4.90 -0.41
C HIS A 129 6.82 3.36 -0.41
N ASN A 130 7.64 2.69 -1.23
CA ASN A 130 7.72 1.22 -1.28
C ASN A 130 8.88 0.65 -0.43
N HIS A 131 9.71 1.51 0.21
CA HIS A 131 10.83 1.07 1.02
C HIS A 131 10.33 0.53 2.37
N LYS A 132 10.67 -0.73 2.66
CA LYS A 132 10.37 -1.40 3.93
C LYS A 132 11.40 -1.00 4.98
N ASN A 133 10.96 -0.76 6.22
CA ASN A 133 11.84 -0.38 7.33
C ASN A 133 12.75 0.82 7.02
N SER A 134 12.35 1.71 6.11
CA SER A 134 13.07 2.97 5.97
C SER A 134 12.88 3.74 7.27
N ASN A 135 13.98 4.18 7.89
CA ASN A 135 13.97 5.22 8.92
C ASN A 135 13.58 6.56 8.27
N SER A 136 12.52 6.58 7.47
CA SER A 136 12.11 7.77 6.73
C SER A 136 11.83 8.86 7.75
N HIS A 137 12.55 9.97 7.59
CA HIS A 137 12.51 11.07 8.54
C HIS A 137 11.37 12.05 8.26
N SER A 138 10.63 11.89 7.14
CA SER A 138 9.56 12.81 6.76
C SER A 138 8.18 12.25 7.12
N LYS A 139 7.33 13.07 7.74
CA LYS A 139 5.93 12.72 8.03
C LYS A 139 5.16 12.38 6.75
N LEU A 140 5.44 13.05 5.63
CA LEU A 140 4.80 12.79 4.34
C LEU A 140 5.08 11.37 3.83
N SER A 141 6.32 10.88 3.95
CA SER A 141 6.68 9.51 3.58
C SER A 141 5.91 8.49 4.43
N CYS A 142 5.80 8.71 5.73
CA CYS A 142 5.02 7.86 6.63
C CYS A 142 3.54 7.83 6.22
N ILE A 143 2.97 9.00 5.90
CA ILE A 143 1.56 9.13 5.47
C ILE A 143 1.36 8.34 4.18
N LEU A 144 2.19 8.59 3.17
CA LEU A 144 2.08 7.94 1.87
C LEU A 144 2.20 6.41 1.98
N ARG A 145 3.11 5.91 2.83
CA ARG A 145 3.28 4.47 3.12
C ARG A 145 2.05 3.86 3.76
N ASP A 146 1.47 4.52 4.77
CA ASP A 146 0.26 4.03 5.43
C ASP A 146 -0.95 4.06 4.49
N THR A 147 -1.08 5.12 3.69
CA THR A 147 -2.11 5.28 2.67
C THR A 147 -2.06 4.17 1.62
N ASP A 148 -0.89 3.95 1.00
CA ASP A 148 -0.70 2.89 0.00
C ASP A 148 -0.98 1.50 0.59
N LYS A 149 -0.46 1.22 1.79
CA LYS A 149 -0.72 -0.06 2.47
C LYS A 149 -2.18 -0.27 2.79
N LEU A 150 -2.89 0.73 3.32
CA LEU A 150 -4.32 0.61 3.63
C LEU A 150 -5.12 0.34 2.37
N ALA A 151 -4.86 1.06 1.27
CA ALA A 151 -5.50 0.82 -0.02
C ALA A 151 -5.20 -0.59 -0.55
N ASN A 152 -3.94 -1.03 -0.50
CA ASN A 152 -3.56 -2.38 -0.90
C ASN A 152 -4.22 -3.46 -0.04
N LEU A 153 -4.27 -3.30 1.28
CA LEU A 153 -4.92 -4.25 2.20
C LEU A 153 -6.41 -4.39 1.87
N ARG A 154 -7.11 -3.27 1.63
CA ARG A 154 -8.52 -3.25 1.20
C ARG A 154 -8.74 -3.96 -0.12
N GLN A 155 -7.83 -3.84 -1.10
CA GLN A 155 -7.90 -4.62 -2.33
C GLN A 155 -7.58 -6.10 -2.11
N ILE A 156 -6.56 -6.40 -1.31
CA ILE A 156 -6.10 -7.76 -1.02
C ILE A 156 -7.22 -8.62 -0.46
N ILE A 157 -7.98 -8.12 0.51
CA ILE A 157 -9.10 -8.89 1.09
C ILE A 157 -10.18 -9.25 0.07
N ASN A 158 -10.26 -8.53 -1.06
CA ASN A 158 -11.22 -8.79 -2.13
C ASN A 158 -10.72 -9.78 -3.20
N TRP A 159 -9.42 -9.75 -3.54
CA TRP A 159 -8.88 -10.62 -4.60
C TRP A 159 -8.20 -11.89 -4.08
N LEU A 160 -7.61 -11.86 -2.88
CA LEU A 160 -6.90 -13.00 -2.30
C LEU A 160 -7.79 -14.23 -2.10
N PRO A 161 -9.06 -14.12 -1.67
CA PRO A 161 -9.96 -15.27 -1.61
C PRO A 161 -10.11 -15.98 -2.96
N LYS A 162 -10.26 -15.24 -4.07
CA LYS A 162 -10.36 -15.82 -5.42
C LYS A 162 -9.08 -16.56 -5.83
N LEU A 163 -7.92 -16.05 -5.42
CA LEU A 163 -6.64 -16.73 -5.66
C LEU A 163 -6.55 -18.04 -4.86
N ILE A 164 -7.04 -18.05 -3.63
CA ILE A 164 -7.08 -19.23 -2.76
C ILE A 164 -8.07 -20.27 -3.31
N GLU A 165 -9.26 -19.87 -3.76
CA GLU A 165 -10.24 -20.77 -4.36
C GLU A 165 -9.69 -21.50 -5.60
N ASN A 166 -8.85 -20.81 -6.39
CA ASN A 166 -8.19 -21.38 -7.56
C ASN A 166 -6.96 -22.24 -7.22
N ASN A 167 -6.58 -22.36 -5.95
CA ASN A 167 -5.44 -23.16 -5.50
C ASN A 167 -5.87 -24.18 -4.44
N SER A 168 -5.83 -25.46 -4.79
CA SER A 168 -6.22 -26.55 -3.89
C SER A 168 -5.12 -26.99 -2.93
N GLU A 169 -3.88 -26.51 -3.10
CA GLU A 169 -2.74 -26.98 -2.35
C GLU A 169 -2.65 -26.30 -0.98
N ARG A 170 -2.73 -27.11 0.08
CA ARG A 170 -2.48 -26.68 1.44
C ARG A 170 -1.12 -27.18 1.89
N ILE A 171 -0.18 -26.27 2.08
CA ILE A 171 1.18 -26.58 2.53
C ILE A 171 1.55 -25.79 3.77
N SER A 172 2.51 -26.30 4.53
CA SER A 172 3.09 -25.57 5.65
C SER A 172 3.84 -24.33 5.14
N PRO A 173 3.73 -23.18 5.82
CA PRO A 173 4.56 -22.03 5.52
C PRO A 173 6.02 -22.27 5.90
N SER A 174 6.90 -21.42 5.41
CA SER A 174 8.30 -21.36 5.82
C SER A 174 8.42 -20.91 7.27
N ASP A 175 9.17 -21.66 8.10
CA ASP A 175 9.39 -21.36 9.53
C ASP A 175 9.91 -19.93 9.77
N LYS A 176 10.74 -19.43 8.86
CA LYS A 176 11.26 -18.05 8.91
C LYS A 176 10.13 -17.02 8.97
N TYR A 177 9.11 -17.13 8.12
CA TYR A 177 8.03 -16.14 8.10
C TYR A 177 7.10 -16.28 9.30
N VAL A 178 6.88 -17.50 9.79
CA VAL A 178 6.18 -17.74 11.07
C VAL A 178 6.92 -17.06 12.22
N HIS A 179 8.25 -17.17 12.24
CA HIS A 179 9.10 -16.50 13.22
C HIS A 179 8.97 -14.98 13.15
N ASN A 180 9.02 -14.39 11.95
CA ASN A 180 8.84 -12.93 11.78
C ASN A 180 7.49 -12.47 12.33
N ILE A 181 6.39 -13.15 11.98
CA ILE A 181 5.05 -12.80 12.48
C ILE A 181 4.98 -12.89 14.01
N ARG A 182 5.53 -13.95 14.60
CA ARG A 182 5.54 -14.14 16.05
C ARG A 182 6.29 -13.03 16.77
N ASN A 183 7.36 -12.52 16.19
CA ASN A 183 8.16 -11.44 16.76
C ASN A 183 7.68 -10.03 16.35
N GLN A 184 6.55 -9.92 15.65
CA GLN A 184 6.05 -8.65 15.11
C GLN A 184 7.05 -7.94 14.18
N GLU A 185 7.79 -8.71 13.40
CA GLU A 185 8.75 -8.21 12.43
C GLU A 185 8.12 -8.10 11.04
N VAL A 186 8.58 -7.11 10.26
CA VAL A 186 8.18 -6.92 8.86
C VAL A 186 9.00 -7.84 7.96
N ILE A 187 8.34 -8.59 7.08
CA ILE A 187 9.02 -9.46 6.12
C ILE A 187 9.52 -8.61 4.94
N SER A 188 10.83 -8.49 4.81
CA SER A 188 11.45 -7.61 3.80
C SER A 188 11.71 -8.27 2.46
N ASP A 189 11.92 -9.59 2.43
CA ASP A 189 12.19 -10.31 1.19
C ASP A 189 10.91 -10.68 0.41
N LEU A 190 10.99 -10.62 -0.92
CA LEU A 190 9.96 -11.14 -1.84
C LEU A 190 10.23 -12.61 -2.19
N GLY A 191 10.96 -13.33 -1.34
CA GLY A 191 11.41 -14.71 -1.58
C GLY A 191 10.32 -15.76 -1.37
N TYR A 192 9.11 -15.37 -0.99
CA TYR A 192 8.00 -16.29 -0.75
C TYR A 192 7.66 -17.06 -2.03
N ARG A 193 7.50 -18.38 -1.90
CA ARG A 193 7.20 -19.28 -3.03
C ARG A 193 5.84 -19.95 -2.91
N SER A 194 5.24 -19.91 -1.73
CA SER A 194 3.96 -20.54 -1.42
C SER A 194 2.88 -19.50 -1.13
N LEU A 195 1.61 -19.92 -1.27
CA LEU A 195 0.47 -19.08 -0.91
C LEU A 195 0.42 -18.77 0.59
N PRO A 196 0.65 -19.72 1.52
CA PRO A 196 0.83 -19.43 2.95
C PRO A 196 1.88 -18.37 3.23
N ASP A 197 3.07 -18.48 2.61
CA ASP A 197 4.14 -17.50 2.79
C ASP A 197 3.73 -16.12 2.30
N ARG A 198 2.98 -16.04 1.20
CA ARG A 198 2.42 -14.78 0.70
C ARG A 198 1.42 -14.17 1.68
N VAL A 199 0.57 -14.97 2.32
CA VAL A 199 -0.36 -14.47 3.34
C VAL A 199 0.41 -13.98 4.57
N LEU A 200 1.45 -14.70 5.02
CA LEU A 200 2.32 -14.24 6.11
C LEU A 200 3.05 -12.94 5.74
N TYR A 201 3.56 -12.84 4.51
CA TYR A 201 4.14 -11.62 4.00
C TYR A 201 3.19 -10.42 4.13
N ILE A 202 1.94 -10.57 3.70
CA ILE A 202 0.90 -9.53 3.82
C ILE A 202 0.57 -9.24 5.29
N LEU A 203 0.41 -10.27 6.13
CA LEU A 203 0.17 -10.12 7.57
C LEU A 203 1.27 -9.32 8.25
N SER A 204 2.53 -9.45 7.81
CA SER A 204 3.65 -8.71 8.41
C SER A 204 3.55 -7.20 8.20
N TRP A 205 2.74 -6.73 7.24
CA TRP A 205 2.54 -5.30 6.99
C TRP A 205 1.81 -4.60 8.13
N LEU A 206 1.07 -5.35 8.97
CA LEU A 206 0.46 -4.83 10.19
C LEU A 206 1.50 -4.27 11.17
N ASN A 207 2.75 -4.74 11.09
CA ASN A 207 3.86 -4.27 11.91
C ASN A 207 4.60 -3.06 11.31
N ASP A 208 4.18 -2.60 10.12
CA ASP A 208 4.79 -1.48 9.39
C ASP A 208 3.76 -0.35 9.19
N ILE A 209 3.05 0.03 10.25
CA ILE A 209 2.07 1.12 10.25
C ILE A 209 2.58 2.26 11.11
N ASN A 210 2.51 3.49 10.61
CA ASN A 210 3.10 4.67 11.24
C ASN A 210 2.09 5.45 12.07
N PHE A 211 0.83 5.50 11.64
CA PHE A 211 -0.20 6.29 12.30
C PHE A 211 -1.21 5.41 13.02
N MET A 212 -1.55 5.81 14.25
CA MET A 212 -2.58 5.16 15.04
C MET A 212 -3.92 5.08 14.29
N ARG A 213 -4.27 6.16 13.59
CA ARG A 213 -5.52 6.21 12.83
C ARG A 213 -5.59 5.11 11.77
N THR A 214 -4.48 4.82 11.10
CA THR A 214 -4.38 3.69 10.16
C THR A 214 -4.62 2.36 10.87
N CYS A 215 -4.04 2.15 12.06
CA CYS A 215 -4.31 0.96 12.88
C CYS A 215 -5.79 0.82 13.25
N GLU A 216 -6.47 1.91 13.61
CA GLU A 216 -7.90 1.91 13.91
C GLU A 216 -8.75 1.49 12.72
N LEU A 217 -8.47 2.03 11.54
CA LEU A 217 -9.17 1.70 10.30
C LEU A 217 -9.02 0.21 9.97
N ILE A 218 -7.78 -0.29 9.99
CA ILE A 218 -7.46 -1.71 9.77
C ILE A 218 -8.22 -2.62 10.75
N ARG A 219 -8.33 -2.23 12.03
CA ARG A 219 -9.08 -3.00 13.05
C ARG A 219 -10.58 -2.94 12.83
N THR A 220 -11.12 -1.76 12.54
CA THR A 220 -12.56 -1.53 12.35
C THR A 220 -13.08 -2.27 11.12
N GLU A 221 -12.27 -2.33 10.06
CA GLU A 221 -12.54 -3.09 8.84
C GLU A 221 -12.24 -4.59 8.99
N ASN A 222 -11.81 -5.03 10.17
CA ASN A 222 -11.56 -6.43 10.51
C ASN A 222 -10.50 -7.13 9.63
N ILE A 223 -9.63 -6.35 8.98
CA ILE A 223 -8.62 -6.84 8.03
C ILE A 223 -7.71 -7.92 8.65
N PRO A 224 -7.17 -7.78 9.88
CA PRO A 224 -6.30 -8.80 10.45
C PRO A 224 -7.00 -10.16 10.63
N ARG A 225 -8.28 -10.16 11.04
CA ARG A 225 -9.03 -11.41 11.19
C ARG A 225 -9.35 -12.05 9.84
N LEU A 226 -9.67 -11.24 8.82
CA LEU A 226 -9.87 -11.73 7.47
C LEU A 226 -8.59 -12.38 6.93
N LEU A 227 -7.43 -11.73 7.08
CA LEU A 227 -6.14 -12.30 6.67
C LEU A 227 -5.81 -13.59 7.43
N LEU A 228 -6.10 -13.66 8.74
CA LEU A 228 -5.92 -14.89 9.52
C LEU A 228 -6.84 -16.03 9.03
N GLN A 229 -8.09 -15.72 8.67
CA GLN A 229 -9.00 -16.69 8.08
C GLN A 229 -8.49 -17.19 6.71
N LEU A 230 -7.94 -16.30 5.88
CA LEU A 230 -7.34 -16.69 4.60
C LEU A 230 -6.09 -17.55 4.81
N PHE A 231 -5.25 -17.21 5.80
CA PHE A 231 -4.10 -18.05 6.19
C PHE A 231 -4.55 -19.46 6.59
N ARG A 232 -5.65 -19.57 7.35
CA ARG A 232 -6.22 -20.85 7.76
C ARG A 232 -6.67 -21.74 6.60
N GLN A 233 -7.08 -21.13 5.49
CA GLN A 233 -7.55 -21.87 4.30
C GLN A 233 -6.40 -22.46 3.48
N VAL A 234 -5.18 -21.92 3.62
CA VAL A 234 -4.02 -22.29 2.79
C VAL A 234 -3.02 -23.18 3.51
N VAL A 235 -3.18 -23.41 4.81
CA VAL A 235 -2.35 -24.34 5.59
C VAL A 235 -3.08 -25.64 5.92
N PRO A 236 -2.37 -26.77 6.16
CA PRO A 236 -2.96 -28.02 6.62
C PRO A 236 -3.80 -27.86 7.90
N GLU A 237 -4.78 -28.75 8.10
CA GLU A 237 -5.74 -28.59 9.20
C GLU A 237 -5.07 -28.62 10.59
N ASN A 238 -4.05 -29.45 10.76
CA ASN A 238 -3.31 -29.57 12.02
C ASN A 238 -1.93 -28.94 11.96
N ASP A 239 -1.75 -27.93 11.08
CA ASP A 239 -0.45 -27.29 10.92
C ASP A 239 -0.03 -26.55 12.20
N PRO A 240 1.16 -26.84 12.77
CA PRO A 240 1.61 -26.24 14.02
C PRO A 240 1.89 -24.74 13.91
N SER A 241 2.06 -24.19 12.70
CA SER A 241 2.29 -22.76 12.48
C SER A 241 1.05 -21.90 12.73
N PHE A 242 -0.17 -22.47 12.68
CA PHE A 242 -1.39 -21.69 12.77
C PHE A 242 -1.54 -20.98 14.13
N LYS A 243 -1.32 -21.71 15.23
CA LYS A 243 -1.53 -21.18 16.58
C LYS A 243 -0.59 -20.02 16.93
N PRO A 244 0.73 -20.08 16.65
CA PRO A 244 1.62 -18.92 16.83
C PRO A 244 1.20 -17.69 16.02
N VAL A 245 0.74 -17.88 14.76
CA VAL A 245 0.29 -16.78 13.90
C VAL A 245 -1.00 -16.17 14.44
N GLU A 246 -1.98 -17.00 14.83
CA GLU A 246 -3.22 -16.55 15.47
C GLU A 246 -2.95 -15.74 16.74
N GLN A 247 -2.03 -16.21 17.59
CA GLN A 247 -1.64 -15.50 18.81
C GLN A 247 -1.04 -14.14 18.50
N ALA A 248 -0.14 -14.04 17.51
CA ALA A 248 0.46 -12.78 17.11
C ALA A 248 -0.57 -11.79 16.55
N VAL A 249 -1.51 -12.26 15.70
CA VAL A 249 -2.59 -11.44 15.15
C VAL A 249 -3.52 -10.96 16.26
N ASN A 250 -3.91 -11.83 17.19
CA ASN A 250 -4.76 -11.45 18.32
C ASN A 250 -4.06 -10.47 19.26
N ALA A 251 -2.76 -10.63 19.49
CA ALA A 251 -1.95 -9.66 20.22
C ALA A 251 -1.94 -8.30 19.52
N TRP A 252 -1.77 -8.25 18.21
CA TRP A 252 -1.82 -6.99 17.44
C TRP A 252 -3.20 -6.32 17.52
N ILE A 253 -4.30 -7.08 17.42
CA ILE A 253 -5.67 -6.57 17.55
C ILE A 253 -5.92 -6.02 18.96
N GLY A 254 -5.50 -6.76 19.99
CA GLY A 254 -5.73 -6.43 21.39
C GLY A 254 -4.72 -5.44 21.98
N SER A 255 -3.66 -5.10 21.25
CA SER A 255 -2.66 -4.13 21.70
C SER A 255 -3.32 -2.77 21.88
N PRO A 256 -3.11 -2.11 23.04
CA PRO A 256 -3.56 -0.75 23.23
C PRO A 256 -3.09 0.10 22.06
N LEU A 257 -3.99 0.92 21.51
CA LEU A 257 -3.58 2.00 20.62
C LEU A 257 -2.88 3.02 21.51
N LEU A 258 -1.59 2.80 21.74
CA LEU A 258 -0.78 3.79 22.46
C LEU A 258 -0.65 4.99 21.54
N CYS A 259 -1.05 6.17 22.04
CA CYS A 259 -0.63 7.43 21.44
C CYS A 259 0.88 7.42 21.51
N HIS A 260 1.54 6.99 20.43
CA HIS A 260 2.89 7.43 20.16
C HIS A 260 2.76 8.93 19.89
N THR A 261 2.77 9.70 20.97
CA THR A 261 3.16 11.11 20.90
C THR A 261 4.54 11.14 20.23
N GLU A 262 4.76 12.16 19.40
CA GLU A 262 5.81 12.31 18.39
C GLU A 262 7.28 12.23 18.88
N THR A 263 7.56 11.68 20.06
CA THR A 263 8.87 11.70 20.72
C THR A 263 9.62 10.37 20.76
N ASP A 264 9.03 9.25 20.33
CA ASP A 264 9.64 7.91 20.53
C ASP A 264 10.13 7.21 19.25
N ARG A 265 10.42 7.95 18.16
CA ARG A 265 11.21 7.44 17.02
C ARG A 265 12.14 8.51 16.45
#